data_AF-A0A7R9BTW0-F1
#
_entry.id   AF-A0A7R9BTW0-F1
#
_cell.length_a   1.000
_cell.length_b   1.000
_cell.length_c   1.000
_cell.angle_alpha   90.00
_cell.angle_beta   90.00
_cell.angle_gamma   90.00
#
_symmetry.space_group_name_H-M   'P 1'
#
loop_
_entity.id
_entity.type
_entity.pdbx_description
1 polymer ?
#
loop_
_entity_poly.entity_id
_entity_poly.type
_entity_poly.pdbx_seq_one_letter_code
_entity_poly.pdbx_strand_id
1 'polypeptide(L)'
;MSTASERVVPIGVDIGGTLAKLVIFCPDDASLNSDGLSEQLCRMVLDNETYKKTGVRDSGLRLDKTAEFESMLGSFAKRSQSNSGTSVGPEVISATGGGAFKFEESIRVQLRRRLRKMDELSAVVRGISALESLYPDEVYCLDQRLFGLLQEPVLEDTCLENGKIRFHLAQSYPYLVVNVGSGVSILCCQGADRFERVSGSSLGGGTFLGLCALLTDCNTFEEALKLASQGDNTKVDKLVRDIYGGDYER
;
A
#
# COMPACT_ATOMS: atom_id res chain seq x y z
N MET A 1 -4.53 -12.43 -41.46
CA MET A 1 -3.67 -12.78 -40.32
C MET A 1 -3.97 -11.79 -39.20
N SER A 2 -4.67 -12.24 -38.16
CA SER A 2 -4.97 -11.42 -36.99
C SER A 2 -3.67 -11.20 -36.23
N THR A 3 -3.19 -9.96 -36.14
CA THR A 3 -2.08 -9.60 -35.25
C THR A 3 -2.58 -9.78 -33.82
N ALA A 4 -2.12 -10.84 -33.13
CA ALA A 4 -2.36 -11.00 -31.71
C ALA A 4 -1.89 -9.71 -31.00
N SER A 5 -2.81 -8.94 -30.42
CA SER A 5 -2.43 -7.71 -29.73
C SER A 5 -1.54 -8.10 -28.55
N GLU A 6 -0.33 -7.56 -28.53
CA GLU A 6 0.61 -7.74 -27.42
C GLU A 6 -0.10 -7.41 -26.10
N ARG A 7 -0.21 -8.39 -25.20
CA ARG A 7 -0.79 -8.18 -23.88
C ARG A 7 0.18 -7.29 -23.09
N VAL A 8 -0.28 -6.08 -22.79
CA VAL A 8 0.48 -5.12 -21.97
C VAL A 8 0.36 -5.53 -20.52
N VAL A 9 1.49 -5.62 -19.82
CA VAL A 9 1.53 -5.85 -18.37
C VAL A 9 0.85 -4.68 -17.64
N PRO A 10 -0.22 -4.93 -16.86
CA PRO A 10 -0.86 -3.90 -16.05
C PRO A 10 0.09 -3.38 -14.97
N ILE A 11 0.19 -2.05 -14.87
CA ILE A 11 1.02 -1.35 -13.89
C ILE A 11 0.17 -0.30 -13.19
N GLY A 12 0.22 -0.30 -11.86
CA GLY A 12 -0.32 0.75 -10.99
C GLY A 12 0.81 1.43 -10.23
N VAL A 13 0.77 2.76 -10.13
CA VAL A 13 1.79 3.55 -9.41
C VAL A 13 1.14 4.46 -8.39
N ASP A 14 1.65 4.48 -7.17
CA ASP A 14 1.40 5.54 -6.18
C ASP A 14 2.69 6.33 -5.97
N ILE A 15 2.69 7.61 -6.35
CA ILE A 15 3.85 8.48 -6.18
C ILE A 15 3.59 9.41 -4.99
N GLY A 16 3.93 8.92 -3.79
CA GLY A 16 3.76 9.64 -2.55
C GLY A 16 4.82 10.71 -2.30
N GLY A 17 4.73 11.37 -1.14
CA GLY A 17 5.68 12.42 -0.73
C GLY A 17 7.08 11.90 -0.42
N THR A 18 7.18 10.73 0.22
CA THR A 18 8.46 10.09 0.58
C THR A 18 8.81 8.91 -0.33
N LEU A 19 7.84 8.02 -0.59
CA LEU A 19 8.04 6.78 -1.34
C LEU A 19 7.13 6.73 -2.56
N ALA A 20 7.65 6.17 -3.66
CA ALA A 20 6.87 5.71 -4.80
C ALA A 20 6.67 4.20 -4.69
N LYS A 21 5.44 3.73 -4.88
CA LYS A 21 5.07 2.30 -4.84
C LYS A 21 4.59 1.88 -6.22
N LEU A 22 4.98 0.67 -6.61
CA LEU A 22 4.74 0.12 -7.93
C LEU A 22 4.13 -1.27 -7.77
N VAL A 23 2.94 -1.47 -8.33
CA VAL A 23 2.29 -2.78 -8.40
C VAL A 23 2.30 -3.22 -9.85
N ILE A 24 2.84 -4.41 -10.11
CA ILE A 24 3.00 -4.99 -11.45
C ILE A 24 2.31 -6.34 -11.45
N PHE A 25 1.37 -6.53 -12.37
CA PHE A 25 0.76 -7.85 -12.58
C PHE A 25 1.54 -8.66 -13.60
N CYS A 26 2.16 -9.75 -13.16
CA CYS A 26 2.86 -10.68 -14.04
C CYS A 26 2.04 -11.95 -14.28
N PRO A 27 1.59 -12.21 -15.54
CA PRO A 27 0.89 -13.43 -15.89
C PRO A 27 1.85 -14.65 -15.85
N ASP A 28 1.30 -15.85 -15.62
CA ASP A 28 2.07 -17.10 -15.44
C ASP A 28 2.27 -17.81 -16.78
N ASP A 29 1.49 -17.44 -17.79
CA ASP A 29 1.44 -18.16 -19.05
C ASP A 29 2.73 -17.96 -19.87
N ALA A 30 3.22 -19.09 -20.37
CA ALA A 30 4.09 -19.25 -21.54
C ALA A 30 3.51 -18.67 -22.87
N SER A 31 2.48 -17.81 -22.79
CA SER A 31 1.82 -17.13 -23.91
C SER A 31 2.27 -15.69 -24.10
N LEU A 32 3.18 -15.20 -23.25
CA LEU A 32 4.00 -14.06 -23.64
C LEU A 32 4.87 -14.53 -24.83
N ASN A 33 4.66 -13.92 -26.00
CA ASN A 33 5.55 -14.16 -27.14
C ASN A 33 6.99 -13.91 -26.68
N SER A 34 7.87 -14.87 -26.98
CA SER A 34 9.16 -15.11 -26.33
C SER A 34 10.22 -13.99 -26.38
N ASP A 35 9.87 -12.77 -26.80
CA ASP A 35 10.78 -11.62 -26.92
C ASP A 35 10.08 -10.25 -26.64
N GLY A 36 8.86 -10.25 -26.09
CA GLY A 36 8.10 -9.03 -25.83
C GLY A 36 8.60 -8.22 -24.62
N LEU A 37 8.49 -6.89 -24.69
CA LEU A 37 8.88 -5.96 -23.60
C LEU A 37 8.17 -6.27 -22.28
N SER A 38 6.92 -6.74 -22.35
CA SER A 38 6.12 -7.19 -21.20
C SER A 38 6.75 -8.36 -20.46
N GLU A 39 7.27 -9.36 -21.17
CA GLU A 39 7.92 -10.53 -20.57
C GLU A 39 9.25 -10.16 -19.94
N GLN A 40 10.06 -9.37 -20.65
CA GLN A 40 11.33 -8.88 -20.13
C GLN A 40 11.15 -8.08 -18.85
N LEU A 41 10.10 -7.24 -18.78
CA LEU A 41 9.74 -6.51 -17.56
C LEU A 41 9.38 -7.47 -16.42
N CYS A 42 8.50 -8.44 -16.67
CA CYS A 42 8.09 -9.39 -15.63
C CYS A 42 9.23 -10.27 -15.15
N ARG A 43 10.06 -10.77 -16.07
CA ARG A 43 11.27 -11.52 -15.73
C ARG A 43 12.24 -10.68 -14.91
N MET A 44 12.51 -9.44 -15.35
CA MET A 44 13.35 -8.51 -14.58
C MET A 44 12.80 -8.28 -13.18
N VAL A 45 11.48 -8.16 -13.02
CA VAL A 45 10.85 -7.93 -11.72
C VAL A 45 10.91 -9.18 -10.83
N LEU A 46 10.65 -10.36 -11.38
CA LEU A 46 10.62 -11.61 -10.62
C LEU A 46 12.03 -12.11 -10.25
N ASP A 47 13.01 -11.92 -11.12
CA ASP A 47 14.38 -12.41 -10.94
C ASP A 47 15.22 -11.51 -10.03
N ASN A 48 14.75 -10.30 -9.70
CA ASN A 48 15.50 -9.33 -8.90
C ASN A 48 14.70 -8.87 -7.68
N GLU A 49 15.40 -8.62 -6.57
CA GLU A 49 14.83 -7.98 -5.39
C GLU A 49 15.27 -6.52 -5.23
N THR A 50 16.33 -6.11 -5.92
CA THR A 50 16.87 -4.75 -5.85
C THR A 50 16.99 -4.15 -7.25
N TYR A 51 16.63 -2.87 -7.39
CA TYR A 51 16.71 -2.13 -8.66
C TYR A 51 17.53 -0.86 -8.47
N LYS A 52 18.68 -0.81 -9.16
CA LYS A 52 19.66 0.26 -9.01
C LYS A 52 20.09 0.38 -7.54
N LYS A 53 20.10 1.59 -6.99
CA LYS A 53 20.60 1.87 -5.63
C LYS A 53 19.52 1.83 -4.54
N THR A 54 18.27 2.09 -4.89
CA THR A 54 17.21 2.37 -3.89
C THR A 54 15.89 1.64 -4.15
N GLY A 55 15.73 1.02 -5.32
CA GLY A 55 14.52 0.25 -5.60
C GLY A 55 14.60 -1.11 -4.93
N VAL A 56 13.51 -1.52 -4.27
CA VAL A 56 13.39 -2.81 -3.60
C VAL A 56 12.05 -3.43 -3.99
N ARG A 57 12.03 -4.74 -4.24
CA ARG A 57 10.81 -5.54 -4.34
C ARG A 57 10.63 -6.31 -3.04
N ASP A 58 9.53 -6.06 -2.35
CA ASP A 58 9.14 -6.80 -1.15
C ASP A 58 8.64 -8.20 -1.54
N SER A 59 9.54 -9.16 -1.67
CA SER A 59 9.23 -10.52 -2.14
C SER A 59 8.24 -11.26 -1.24
N GLY A 60 8.24 -10.96 0.07
CA GLY A 60 7.27 -11.48 1.03
C GLY A 60 5.85 -10.91 0.87
N LEU A 61 5.66 -9.86 0.07
CA LEU A 61 4.34 -9.28 -0.25
C LEU A 61 3.86 -9.69 -1.64
N ARG A 62 4.48 -10.69 -2.26
CA ARG A 62 3.98 -11.27 -3.50
C ARG A 62 2.62 -11.92 -3.23
N LEU A 63 1.62 -11.46 -3.98
CA LEU A 63 0.29 -12.06 -3.97
C LEU A 63 0.20 -13.08 -5.10
N ASP A 64 -0.06 -14.34 -4.75
CA ASP A 64 -0.35 -15.36 -5.75
C ASP A 64 -1.76 -15.19 -6.31
N LYS A 65 -1.97 -15.64 -7.54
CA LYS A 65 -3.24 -15.45 -8.22
C LYS A 65 -4.34 -16.26 -7.57
N THR A 66 -5.52 -15.64 -7.52
CA THR A 66 -6.77 -16.31 -7.18
C THR A 66 -7.68 -16.35 -8.40
N ALA A 67 -8.62 -17.30 -8.44
CA ALA A 67 -9.59 -17.40 -9.53
C ALA A 67 -10.46 -16.12 -9.62
N GLU A 68 -10.75 -15.52 -8.48
CA GLU A 68 -11.46 -14.26 -8.32
C GLU A 68 -10.68 -13.10 -8.96
N PHE A 69 -9.35 -13.06 -8.75
CA PHE A 69 -8.48 -12.07 -9.34
C PHE A 69 -8.40 -12.20 -10.87
N GLU A 70 -8.31 -13.42 -11.39
CA GLU A 70 -8.33 -13.67 -12.83
C GLU A 70 -9.66 -13.27 -13.48
N SER A 71 -10.78 -13.56 -12.82
CA SER A 71 -12.11 -13.13 -13.24
C SER A 71 -12.24 -11.59 -13.27
N MET A 72 -11.69 -10.93 -12.24
CA MET A 72 -11.63 -9.47 -12.17
C MET A 72 -10.82 -8.90 -13.35
N LEU A 73 -9.61 -9.41 -13.60
CA LEU A 73 -8.77 -8.99 -14.71
C LEU A 73 -9.42 -9.26 -16.08
N GLY A 74 -10.04 -10.42 -16.26
CA GLY A 74 -10.77 -10.76 -17.48
C GLY A 74 -11.92 -9.79 -17.76
N SER A 75 -12.63 -9.36 -16.71
CA SER A 75 -13.69 -8.35 -16.80
C SER A 75 -13.15 -6.96 -17.15
N PHE A 76 -12.02 -6.56 -16.57
CA PHE A 76 -11.33 -5.31 -16.92
C PHE A 76 -10.84 -5.29 -18.37
N ALA A 77 -10.23 -6.38 -18.85
CA ALA A 77 -9.76 -6.51 -20.22
C ALA A 77 -10.92 -6.39 -21.24
N LYS A 78 -12.04 -7.06 -20.98
CA LYS A 78 -13.25 -6.96 -21.81
C LYS A 78 -13.84 -5.55 -21.84
N ARG A 79 -13.88 -4.87 -20.68
CA ARG A 79 -14.41 -3.50 -20.55
C ARG A 79 -13.51 -2.45 -21.22
N SER A 80 -12.19 -2.68 -21.23
CA SER A 80 -11.24 -1.85 -21.98
C SER A 80 -11.37 -2.03 -23.49
N GLN A 81 -11.75 -3.23 -23.95
CA GLN A 81 -11.99 -3.53 -25.37
C GLN A 81 -13.35 -3.00 -25.85
N SER A 82 -14.39 -2.99 -25.02
CA SER A 82 -15.72 -2.49 -25.40
C SER A 82 -15.83 -0.95 -25.48
N ASN A 83 -14.92 -0.21 -24.84
CA ASN A 83 -14.86 1.26 -24.91
C ASN A 83 -14.05 1.78 -26.12
N SER A 84 -13.93 0.99 -27.18
CA SER A 84 -13.14 1.26 -28.39
C SER A 84 -13.72 2.36 -29.30
N GLY A 85 -13.94 3.55 -28.74
CA GLY A 85 -13.75 4.83 -29.43
C GLY A 85 -12.43 5.53 -29.01
N THR A 86 -11.81 5.09 -27.91
CA THR A 86 -10.48 5.55 -27.48
C THR A 86 -9.65 4.33 -27.06
N SER A 87 -8.70 3.95 -27.91
CA SER A 87 -7.68 2.97 -27.58
C SER A 87 -6.89 3.45 -26.36
N VAL A 88 -7.16 2.89 -25.18
CA VAL A 88 -6.24 2.97 -24.04
C VAL A 88 -5.06 2.08 -24.39
N GLY A 89 -4.12 2.62 -25.16
CA GLY A 89 -2.93 1.91 -25.60
C GLY A 89 -1.93 1.67 -24.45
N PRO A 90 -0.86 0.90 -24.70
CA PRO A 90 0.30 0.70 -23.80
C PRO A 90 0.97 2.00 -23.28
N GLU A 91 0.49 3.16 -23.71
CA GLU A 91 1.03 4.49 -23.42
C GLU A 91 0.50 5.12 -22.13
N VAL A 92 -0.51 4.52 -21.47
CA VAL A 92 -1.16 5.13 -20.30
C VAL A 92 -0.90 4.32 -19.04
N ILE A 93 -0.23 4.91 -18.05
CA ILE A 93 -0.01 4.33 -16.72
C ILE A 93 -1.05 4.90 -15.75
N SER A 94 -1.68 4.03 -14.97
CA SER A 94 -2.58 4.48 -13.90
C SER A 94 -1.74 4.90 -12.70
N ALA A 95 -1.86 6.16 -12.29
CA ALA A 95 -1.05 6.73 -11.23
C ALA A 95 -1.90 7.48 -10.22
N THR A 96 -1.52 7.41 -8.96
CA THR A 96 -2.11 8.17 -7.86
C THR A 96 -1.03 8.84 -7.00
N GLY A 97 -1.44 9.51 -5.93
CA GLY A 97 -0.57 10.30 -5.07
C GLY A 97 -0.24 11.67 -5.66
N GLY A 98 0.21 12.59 -4.80
CA GLY A 98 0.57 13.96 -5.22
C GLY A 98 1.66 14.01 -6.30
N GLY A 99 2.55 13.01 -6.34
CA GLY A 99 3.60 12.90 -7.35
C GLY A 99 3.07 12.62 -8.76
N ALA A 100 1.88 12.01 -8.91
CA ALA A 100 1.25 11.84 -10.22
C ALA A 100 0.91 13.18 -10.88
N PHE A 101 0.67 14.23 -10.09
CA PHE A 101 0.51 15.60 -10.58
C PHE A 101 1.85 16.31 -10.74
N LYS A 102 2.72 16.23 -9.72
CA LYS A 102 4.02 16.93 -9.70
C LYS A 102 4.95 16.50 -10.84
N PHE A 103 4.96 15.21 -11.19
CA PHE A 103 5.91 14.62 -12.15
C PHE A 103 5.29 14.25 -13.50
N GLU A 104 4.03 14.64 -13.76
CA GLU A 104 3.32 14.29 -14.99
C GLU A 104 4.10 14.64 -16.25
N GLU A 105 4.62 15.87 -16.32
CA GLU A 105 5.38 16.34 -17.48
C GLU A 105 6.71 15.61 -17.65
N SER A 106 7.41 15.35 -16.53
CA SER A 106 8.68 14.60 -16.56
C SER A 106 8.46 13.17 -17.05
N ILE A 107 7.41 12.51 -16.59
CA ILE A 107 7.03 11.16 -17.03
C ILE A 107 6.64 11.18 -18.51
N ARG A 108 5.89 12.19 -18.95
CA ARG A 108 5.52 12.37 -20.36
C ARG A 108 6.74 12.51 -21.26
N VAL A 109 7.71 13.34 -20.89
CA VAL A 109 8.89 13.60 -21.71
C VAL A 109 9.89 12.45 -21.65
N GLN A 110 10.21 11.95 -20.46
CA GLN A 110 11.29 10.98 -20.24
C GLN A 110 10.85 9.54 -20.55
N LEU A 111 9.65 9.15 -20.11
CA LEU A 111 9.15 7.79 -20.31
C LEU A 111 8.27 7.67 -21.56
N ARG A 112 7.89 8.80 -22.20
CA ARG A 112 6.95 8.83 -23.33
C ARG A 112 5.64 8.12 -22.98
N ARG A 113 5.21 8.27 -21.72
CA ARG A 113 3.95 7.71 -21.19
C ARG A 113 3.07 8.82 -20.65
N ARG A 114 1.76 8.67 -20.82
CA ARG A 114 0.74 9.52 -20.21
C ARG A 114 0.31 8.92 -18.89
N LEU A 115 -0.09 9.77 -17.95
CA LEU A 115 -0.67 9.33 -16.69
C LEU A 115 -2.19 9.42 -16.74
N ARG A 116 -2.85 8.34 -16.34
CA ARG A 116 -4.24 8.38 -15.89
C ARG A 116 -4.23 8.59 -14.39
N LYS A 117 -4.39 9.85 -13.98
CA LYS A 117 -4.37 10.27 -12.58
C LYS A 117 -5.65 9.81 -11.87
N MET A 118 -5.48 9.17 -10.72
CA MET A 118 -6.52 8.65 -9.85
C MET A 118 -6.45 9.36 -8.50
N ASP A 119 -7.59 9.52 -7.82
CA ASP A 119 -7.61 10.06 -6.45
C ASP A 119 -6.91 9.10 -5.47
N GLU A 120 -6.05 9.65 -4.61
CA GLU A 120 -5.19 8.89 -3.68
C GLU A 120 -6.02 8.17 -2.61
N LEU A 121 -6.98 8.86 -2.01
CA LEU A 121 -7.78 8.31 -0.92
C LEU A 121 -8.73 7.24 -1.45
N SER A 122 -9.28 7.44 -2.65
CA SER A 122 -10.06 6.44 -3.37
C SER A 122 -9.24 5.19 -3.70
N ALA A 123 -8.00 5.36 -4.17
CA ALA A 123 -7.11 4.24 -4.45
C ALA A 123 -6.80 3.42 -3.18
N VAL A 124 -6.57 4.09 -2.04
CA VAL A 124 -6.34 3.42 -0.75
C VAL A 124 -7.56 2.60 -0.31
N VAL A 125 -8.75 3.21 -0.22
CA VAL A 125 -9.95 2.50 0.26
C VAL A 125 -10.30 1.33 -0.67
N ARG A 126 -10.29 1.56 -1.98
CA ARG A 126 -10.58 0.50 -2.97
C ARG A 126 -9.53 -0.60 -2.96
N GLY A 127 -8.26 -0.25 -2.76
CA GLY A 127 -7.17 -1.21 -2.66
C GLY A 127 -7.34 -2.14 -1.46
N ILE A 128 -7.63 -1.59 -0.28
CA ILE A 128 -7.91 -2.36 0.94
C ILE A 128 -9.10 -3.30 0.73
N SER A 129 -10.24 -2.77 0.25
CA SER A 129 -11.43 -3.59 0.00
C SER A 129 -11.19 -4.69 -1.04
N ALA A 130 -10.39 -4.42 -2.08
CA ALA A 130 -10.03 -5.42 -3.07
C ALA A 130 -9.14 -6.51 -2.47
N LEU A 131 -8.12 -6.14 -1.68
CA LEU A 131 -7.24 -7.11 -1.04
C LEU A 131 -7.99 -7.99 -0.06
N GLU A 132 -8.85 -7.43 0.80
CA GLU A 132 -9.69 -8.22 1.72
C GLU A 132 -10.58 -9.22 0.96
N SER A 133 -11.18 -8.78 -0.15
CA SER A 133 -12.08 -9.63 -0.96
C SER A 133 -11.34 -10.77 -1.67
N LEU A 134 -10.06 -10.56 -2.00
CA LEU A 134 -9.24 -11.53 -2.73
C LEU A 134 -8.41 -12.43 -1.80
N TYR A 135 -8.03 -11.92 -0.63
CA TYR A 135 -7.11 -12.54 0.31
C TYR A 135 -7.67 -12.40 1.73
N PRO A 136 -8.40 -13.42 2.23
CA PRO A 136 -9.09 -13.36 3.53
C PRO A 136 -8.18 -13.06 4.73
N ASP A 137 -6.89 -13.33 4.62
CA ASP A 137 -5.91 -13.19 5.71
C ASP A 137 -5.17 -11.85 5.71
N GLU A 138 -5.44 -10.97 4.74
CA GLU A 138 -4.71 -9.71 4.58
C GLU A 138 -5.01 -8.71 5.72
N VAL A 139 -6.27 -8.68 6.18
CA VAL A 139 -6.71 -7.77 7.24
C VAL A 139 -6.72 -8.51 8.56
N TYR A 140 -5.98 -7.99 9.54
CA TYR A 140 -5.82 -8.63 10.84
C TYR A 140 -5.70 -7.62 11.97
N CYS A 141 -6.01 -8.08 13.17
CA CYS A 141 -5.70 -7.42 14.44
C CYS A 141 -4.53 -8.15 15.10
N LEU A 142 -3.75 -7.44 15.93
CA LEU A 142 -2.81 -8.09 16.84
C LEU A 142 -3.58 -8.70 18.01
N ASP A 143 -3.20 -9.91 18.37
CA ASP A 143 -3.77 -10.61 19.50
C ASP A 143 -3.45 -9.89 20.81
N GLN A 144 -4.48 -9.36 21.46
CA GLN A 144 -4.35 -8.61 22.71
C GLN A 144 -3.80 -9.44 23.87
N ARG A 145 -3.86 -10.78 23.77
CA ARG A 145 -3.24 -11.71 24.73
C ARG A 145 -1.72 -11.60 24.73
N LEU A 146 -1.10 -11.20 23.61
CA LEU A 146 0.34 -10.90 23.54
C LEU A 146 0.76 -9.76 24.48
N PHE A 147 -0.20 -8.90 24.84
CA PHE A 147 0.02 -7.75 25.72
C PHE A 147 -0.57 -7.97 27.12
N GLY A 148 -1.08 -9.17 27.43
CA GLY A 148 -1.71 -9.49 28.71
C GLY A 148 -3.04 -8.75 28.95
N LEU A 149 -3.66 -8.20 27.90
CA LEU A 149 -4.88 -7.38 28.02
C LEU A 149 -6.17 -8.22 28.00
N LEU A 150 -6.12 -9.44 27.44
CA LEU A 150 -7.23 -10.39 27.41
C LEU A 150 -6.77 -11.77 27.88
N GLN A 151 -7.71 -12.56 28.42
CA GLN A 151 -7.48 -13.93 28.88
C GLN A 151 -8.38 -14.97 28.19
N GLU A 152 -9.45 -14.52 27.53
CA GLU A 152 -10.40 -15.42 26.86
C GLU A 152 -9.79 -16.10 25.63
N PRO A 153 -10.14 -17.36 25.35
CA PRO A 153 -9.68 -18.06 24.16
C PRO A 153 -10.29 -17.45 22.89
N VAL A 154 -9.49 -17.42 21.81
CA VAL A 154 -9.92 -17.01 20.47
C VAL A 154 -10.31 -18.27 19.69
N LEU A 155 -11.31 -18.16 18.83
CA LEU A 155 -11.72 -19.25 17.94
C LEU A 155 -10.53 -19.62 17.01
N GLU A 156 -10.15 -20.89 17.00
CA GLU A 156 -8.94 -21.38 16.30
C GLU A 156 -8.92 -21.03 14.81
N ASP A 157 -10.08 -20.96 14.17
CA ASP A 157 -10.26 -20.67 12.74
C ASP A 157 -9.98 -19.20 12.35
N THR A 158 -9.78 -18.33 13.34
CA THR A 158 -9.42 -16.91 13.14
C THR A 158 -7.95 -16.60 13.45
N CYS A 159 -7.23 -17.53 14.07
CA CYS A 159 -5.82 -17.35 14.42
C CYS A 159 -4.95 -17.44 13.17
N LEU A 160 -4.09 -16.44 13.00
CA LEU A 160 -3.06 -16.39 11.96
C LEU A 160 -1.67 -16.49 12.63
N GLU A 161 -0.62 -16.63 11.83
CA GLU A 161 0.75 -16.68 12.34
C GLU A 161 1.17 -15.40 13.08
N ASN A 162 2.16 -15.51 13.96
CA ASN A 162 2.78 -14.39 14.68
C ASN A 162 1.82 -13.58 15.56
N GLY A 163 0.79 -14.24 16.11
CA GLY A 163 -0.20 -13.62 17.00
C GLY A 163 -1.07 -12.59 16.31
N LYS A 164 -1.38 -12.84 15.03
CA LYS A 164 -2.38 -12.10 14.27
C LYS A 164 -3.72 -12.83 14.36
N ILE A 165 -4.81 -12.07 14.32
CA ILE A 165 -6.19 -12.60 14.27
C ILE A 165 -6.87 -11.99 13.06
N ARG A 166 -7.41 -12.84 12.18
CA ARG A 166 -8.13 -12.41 10.97
C ARG A 166 -9.25 -11.45 11.33
N PHE A 167 -9.41 -10.39 10.54
CA PHE A 167 -10.45 -9.38 10.74
C PHE A 167 -11.21 -9.09 9.44
N HIS A 168 -12.53 -9.16 9.49
CA HIS A 168 -13.41 -8.92 8.35
C HIS A 168 -13.91 -7.46 8.35
N LEU A 169 -13.26 -6.62 7.54
CA LEU A 169 -13.55 -5.20 7.40
C LEU A 169 -14.88 -4.92 6.69
N ALA A 170 -15.26 -5.71 5.69
CA ALA A 170 -16.50 -5.55 4.92
C ALA A 170 -17.77 -5.67 5.77
N GLN A 171 -17.70 -6.40 6.89
CA GLN A 171 -18.81 -6.56 7.85
C GLN A 171 -18.79 -5.52 8.97
N SER A 172 -17.80 -4.62 8.97
CA SER A 172 -17.44 -3.75 10.09
C SER A 172 -17.69 -2.26 9.83
N TYR A 173 -18.58 -1.91 8.90
CA TYR A 173 -18.95 -0.50 8.69
C TYR A 173 -19.79 0.05 9.86
N PRO A 174 -19.60 1.32 10.26
CA PRO A 174 -18.57 2.24 9.79
C PRO A 174 -17.20 1.98 10.46
N TYR A 175 -16.11 2.26 9.75
CA TYR A 175 -14.75 2.21 10.29
C TYR A 175 -13.93 3.42 9.85
N LEU A 176 -12.80 3.65 10.55
CA LEU A 176 -11.82 4.66 10.18
C LEU A 176 -10.65 4.03 9.45
N VAL A 177 -10.23 4.61 8.33
CA VAL A 177 -8.92 4.34 7.72
C VAL A 177 -7.99 5.47 8.12
N VAL A 178 -6.93 5.13 8.85
CA VAL A 178 -5.87 6.07 9.24
C VAL A 178 -4.65 5.78 8.36
N ASN A 179 -4.53 6.49 7.25
CA ASN A 179 -3.40 6.33 6.34
C ASN A 179 -2.21 7.17 6.81
N VAL A 180 -1.18 6.48 7.34
CA VAL A 180 0.03 7.10 7.88
C VAL A 180 1.15 7.04 6.83
N GLY A 181 1.35 8.15 6.13
CA GLY A 181 2.47 8.35 5.19
C GLY A 181 3.43 9.42 5.72
N SER A 182 3.89 10.32 4.83
CA SER A 182 4.69 11.49 5.24
C SER A 182 3.92 12.36 6.26
N GLY A 183 2.62 12.57 6.02
CA GLY A 183 1.63 13.04 7.00
C GLY A 183 0.58 11.96 7.27
N VAL A 184 -0.58 12.34 7.82
CA VAL A 184 -1.68 11.42 8.14
C VAL A 184 -2.99 11.90 7.53
N SER A 185 -3.72 11.00 6.88
CA SER A 185 -5.10 11.22 6.44
C SER A 185 -6.04 10.26 7.17
N ILE A 186 -7.14 10.79 7.70
CA ILE A 186 -8.15 10.02 8.43
C ILE A 186 -9.44 10.04 7.63
N LEU A 187 -9.88 8.86 7.21
CA LEU A 187 -11.09 8.65 6.40
C LEU A 187 -12.16 7.96 7.25
N CYS A 188 -13.39 8.46 7.18
CA CYS A 188 -14.56 7.74 7.68
C CYS A 188 -15.16 6.94 6.53
N CYS A 189 -15.11 5.62 6.62
CA CYS A 189 -15.66 4.70 5.65
C CYS A 189 -17.01 4.20 6.16
N GLN A 190 -18.08 4.57 5.46
CA GLN A 190 -19.46 4.25 5.82
C GLN A 190 -20.07 3.16 4.92
N GLY A 191 -19.33 2.72 3.90
CA GLY A 191 -19.70 1.65 2.96
C GLY A 191 -18.62 1.50 1.88
N ALA A 192 -18.72 0.47 1.04
CA ALA A 192 -17.69 0.10 0.06
C ALA A 192 -17.24 1.24 -0.88
N ASP A 193 -18.17 2.11 -1.28
CA ASP A 193 -17.89 3.27 -2.13
C ASP A 193 -18.24 4.60 -1.44
N ARG A 194 -18.53 4.58 -0.13
CA ARG A 194 -18.95 5.77 0.62
C ARG A 194 -17.95 6.05 1.74
N PHE A 195 -17.02 6.95 1.45
CA PHE A 195 -16.02 7.40 2.40
C PHE A 195 -15.73 8.89 2.22
N GLU A 196 -15.30 9.53 3.29
CA GLU A 196 -14.90 10.94 3.28
C GLU A 196 -13.68 11.16 4.18
N ARG A 197 -12.85 12.14 3.83
CA ARG A 197 -11.73 12.56 4.68
C ARG A 197 -12.25 13.45 5.80
N VAL A 198 -12.36 12.88 7.00
CA VAL A 198 -12.86 13.59 8.19
C VAL A 198 -11.78 14.39 8.90
N SER A 199 -10.51 13.99 8.78
CA SER A 199 -9.41 14.69 9.44
C SER A 199 -8.05 14.33 8.82
N GLY A 200 -6.99 14.88 9.42
CA GLY A 200 -5.62 14.50 9.18
C GLY A 200 -4.66 15.25 10.07
N SER A 201 -3.39 14.88 10.01
CA SER A 201 -2.30 15.52 10.75
C SER A 201 -1.10 15.70 9.84
N SER A 202 -0.38 16.81 10.00
CA SER A 202 0.95 16.96 9.39
C SER A 202 2.01 16.16 10.13
N LEU A 203 1.75 15.77 11.38
CA LEU A 203 2.61 14.93 12.20
C LEU A 203 2.41 13.46 11.81
N GLY A 204 3.21 12.99 10.86
CA GLY A 204 3.23 11.60 10.39
C GLY A 204 4.64 11.03 10.34
N GLY A 205 4.85 10.01 9.50
CA GLY A 205 6.15 9.34 9.36
C GLY A 205 7.28 10.26 8.90
N GLY A 206 6.97 11.29 8.11
CA GLY A 206 7.95 12.30 7.70
C GLY A 206 8.41 13.19 8.85
N THR A 207 7.51 13.47 9.80
CA THR A 207 7.88 14.20 11.03
C THR A 207 8.76 13.34 11.92
N PHE A 208 8.39 12.06 12.12
CA PHE A 208 9.20 11.10 12.86
C PHE A 208 10.62 11.01 12.28
N LEU A 209 10.75 10.66 11.00
CA LEU A 209 12.05 10.46 10.37
C LEU A 209 12.87 11.76 10.32
N GLY A 210 12.22 12.89 10.00
CA GLY A 210 12.90 14.19 9.95
C GLY A 210 13.44 14.64 11.32
N LEU A 211 12.65 14.47 12.39
CA LEU A 211 13.11 14.82 13.75
C LEU A 211 14.18 13.84 14.24
N CYS A 212 14.03 12.53 14.00
CA CYS A 212 15.07 11.56 14.34
C CYS A 212 16.39 11.90 13.65
N ALA A 213 16.38 12.23 12.36
CA ALA A 213 17.59 12.62 11.63
C ALA A 213 18.20 13.97 12.07
N LEU A 214 17.41 14.86 12.67
CA LEU A 214 17.92 16.14 13.20
C LEU A 214 18.45 16.02 14.64
N LEU A 215 17.81 15.19 15.46
CA LEU A 215 18.10 15.03 16.89
C LEU A 215 19.10 13.90 17.16
N THR A 216 19.35 13.05 16.17
CA THR A 216 20.27 11.91 16.23
C THR A 216 21.04 11.81 14.91
N ASP A 217 22.03 10.94 14.83
CA ASP A 217 22.82 10.71 13.62
C ASP A 217 22.24 9.64 12.67
N CYS A 218 20.96 9.26 12.82
CA CYS A 218 20.34 8.27 11.94
C CYS A 218 20.09 8.82 10.52
N ASN A 219 20.32 7.99 9.51
CA ASN A 219 20.17 8.36 8.10
C ASN A 219 19.08 7.55 7.38
N THR A 220 18.57 6.48 8.02
CA THR A 220 17.52 5.61 7.46
C THR A 220 16.37 5.43 8.44
N PHE A 221 15.21 5.03 7.92
CA PHE A 221 14.05 4.73 8.75
C PHE A 221 14.32 3.53 9.68
N GLU A 222 15.03 2.53 9.21
CA GLU A 222 15.42 1.34 9.97
C GLU A 222 16.38 1.67 11.12
N GLU A 223 17.34 2.57 10.89
CA GLU A 223 18.22 3.06 11.95
C GLU A 223 17.44 3.82 13.02
N ALA A 224 16.49 4.68 12.61
CA ALA A 224 15.64 5.40 13.53
C ALA A 224 14.80 4.44 14.41
N LEU A 225 14.21 3.40 13.82
CA LEU A 225 13.48 2.37 14.57
C LEU A 225 14.38 1.59 15.54
N LYS A 226 15.62 1.27 15.12
CA LYS A 226 16.59 0.57 15.96
C LYS A 226 17.02 1.41 17.16
N LEU A 227 17.21 2.72 16.99
CA LEU A 227 17.50 3.62 18.10
C LEU A 227 16.29 3.73 19.05
N ALA A 228 15.08 3.85 18.49
CA ALA A 228 13.86 3.94 19.29
C ALA A 228 13.61 2.71 20.15
N SER A 229 13.90 1.49 19.66
CA SER A 229 13.70 0.24 20.42
C SER A 229 14.65 0.09 21.61
N GLN A 230 15.73 0.86 21.65
CA GLN A 230 16.72 0.89 22.74
C GLN A 230 16.53 2.12 23.64
N GLY A 231 15.64 3.03 23.25
CA GLY A 231 15.39 4.28 23.95
C GLY A 231 14.52 4.10 25.19
N ASP A 232 14.57 5.11 26.05
CA ASP A 232 13.67 5.26 27.20
C ASP A 232 13.07 6.66 27.12
N ASN A 233 11.81 6.74 26.69
CA ASN A 233 11.14 8.02 26.48
C ASN A 233 10.95 8.81 27.79
N THR A 234 10.95 8.13 28.94
CA THR A 234 10.75 8.78 30.25
C THR A 234 11.89 9.71 30.67
N LYS A 235 13.04 9.64 29.98
CA LYS A 235 14.18 10.54 30.18
C LYS A 235 14.04 11.87 29.43
N VAL A 236 13.04 11.99 28.55
CA VAL A 236 12.81 13.17 27.70
C VAL A 236 11.40 13.71 27.92
N ASP A 237 10.41 12.83 27.92
CA ASP A 237 9.01 13.19 28.13
C ASP A 237 8.78 13.61 29.58
N LYS A 238 7.99 14.68 29.76
CA LYS A 238 7.43 15.02 31.06
C LYS A 238 6.08 14.32 31.21
N LEU A 239 5.99 13.38 32.15
CA LEU A 239 4.82 12.57 32.39
C LEU A 239 3.89 13.22 33.42
N VAL A 240 2.63 12.77 33.48
CA VAL A 240 1.63 13.23 34.45
C VAL A 240 2.16 13.13 35.89
N ARG A 241 2.81 12.01 36.23
CA ARG A 241 3.41 11.79 37.54
C ARG A 241 4.54 12.77 37.89
N ASP A 242 5.24 13.33 36.91
CA ASP A 242 6.30 14.32 37.15
C ASP A 242 5.72 15.70 37.52
N ILE A 243 4.43 15.90 37.25
CA ILE A 243 3.67 17.11 37.59
C ILE A 243 2.88 16.90 38.89
N TYR A 244 2.17 15.78 39.01
CA TYR A 244 1.21 15.54 40.10
C TYR A 244 1.72 14.57 41.19
N GLY A 245 2.89 13.94 41.01
CA GLY A 245 3.41 12.94 41.94
C GLY A 245 2.71 11.57 41.86
N GLY A 246 1.77 11.40 40.93
CA GLY A 246 0.95 10.20 40.75
C GLY A 246 -0.05 10.39 39.60
N ASP A 247 -1.16 9.66 39.64
CA ASP A 247 -2.24 9.83 38.69
C ASP A 247 -2.96 11.17 38.89
N TYR A 248 -3.48 11.74 37.80
CA TYR A 248 -4.34 12.92 37.86
C TYR A 248 -5.79 12.48 38.10
N GLU A 249 -6.15 12.34 39.38
CA GLU A 249 -7.54 12.08 39.79
C GLU A 249 -8.40 13.33 39.59
N ARG A 250 -9.55 13.17 38.94
CA ARG A 250 -10.51 14.24 38.65
C ARG A 250 -11.59 14.35 39.72
#